data_AF-A0A6L4ZKK4-F1
#
_entry.id   AF-A0A6L4ZKK4-F1
#
_cell.length_a   1.000
_cell.length_b   1.000
_cell.length_c   1.000
_cell.angle_alpha   90.00
_cell.angle_beta   90.00
_cell.angle_gamma   90.00
#
_symmetry.space_group_name_H-M   'P 1'
#
loop_
_entity.id
_entity.type
_entity.pdbx_description
1 polymer ?
#
loop_
_entity_poly.entity_id
_entity_poly.type
_entity_poly.pdbx_seq_one_letter_code
_entity_poly.pdbx_strand_id
1 'polypeptide(L)'
;MMVVAFNFGHYAAPITCLVYFLVMQCIRKIYFYRWHKKPLGQFVAWSVPTFCISLILLPIALGSDPFFYVNPSPWESSPRTLPNYWNLRRVKLLSELNTIEGKHLVIVRYLSGHNIEHEWVYNEADINNAKVVWARNMAIESNCQLMKYFYDRKVWMLEVDDKTGEDQFYPLPPCR
;
A
#
# COMPACT_ATOMS: atom_id res chain seq x y z
N MET A 1 -3.12 -9.46 -27.63
CA MET A 1 -3.84 -8.55 -26.72
C MET A 1 -3.32 -8.84 -25.32
N MET A 2 -2.43 -8.00 -24.79
CA MET A 2 -1.83 -8.21 -23.47
C MET A 2 -2.87 -7.85 -22.43
N VAL A 3 -3.52 -8.85 -21.83
CA VAL A 3 -4.40 -8.64 -20.68
C VAL A 3 -3.49 -8.29 -19.52
N VAL A 4 -3.48 -7.02 -19.13
CA VAL A 4 -2.76 -6.59 -17.93
C VAL A 4 -3.48 -7.21 -16.74
N ALA A 5 -2.85 -8.20 -16.09
CA ALA A 5 -3.41 -8.93 -14.97
C ALA A 5 -3.62 -8.05 -13.71
N PHE A 6 -3.00 -6.88 -13.64
CA PHE A 6 -3.06 -5.96 -12.51
C PHE A 6 -3.40 -4.53 -12.95
N ASN A 7 -4.65 -4.11 -12.76
CA ASN A 7 -5.11 -2.76 -13.10
C ASN A 7 -5.14 -1.87 -11.84
N PHE A 8 -3.96 -1.49 -11.35
CA PHE A 8 -3.84 -0.49 -10.29
C PHE A 8 -3.98 0.93 -10.85
N GLY A 9 -4.61 1.84 -10.09
CA GLY A 9 -4.90 3.21 -10.53
C GLY A 9 -3.67 4.01 -11.00
N HIS A 10 -2.47 3.66 -10.53
CA HIS A 10 -1.22 4.31 -10.96
C HIS A 10 -0.81 3.95 -12.40
N TYR A 11 -1.33 2.87 -13.00
CA TYR A 11 -1.09 2.57 -14.41
C TYR A 11 -1.85 3.50 -15.37
N ALA A 12 -2.89 4.18 -14.89
CA ALA A 12 -3.57 5.22 -15.67
C ALA A 12 -2.79 6.53 -15.73
N ALA A 13 -1.77 6.72 -14.88
CA ALA A 13 -1.01 7.96 -14.74
C ALA A 13 -0.55 8.60 -16.07
N PRO A 14 -0.05 7.85 -17.08
CA PRO A 14 0.41 8.43 -18.34
C PRO A 14 -0.69 9.12 -19.15
N ILE A 15 -1.93 8.63 -19.08
CA ILE A 15 -3.07 9.21 -19.81
C ILE A 15 -3.87 10.19 -18.96
N THR A 16 -3.65 10.24 -17.65
CA THR A 16 -4.40 11.07 -16.70
C THR A 16 -4.40 12.55 -17.12
N CYS A 17 -3.26 13.12 -17.48
CA CYS A 17 -3.19 14.52 -17.92
C CYS A 17 -4.01 14.77 -19.19
N LEU A 18 -4.01 13.84 -20.15
CA LEU A 18 -4.80 13.94 -21.38
C LEU A 18 -6.29 13.85 -21.10
N VAL A 19 -6.70 12.92 -20.23
CA VAL A 19 -8.10 12.79 -19.80
C VAL A 19 -8.57 14.07 -19.12
N TYR A 20 -7.80 14.62 -18.18
CA TYR A 20 -8.13 15.91 -17.55
C TYR A 20 -8.24 17.04 -18.57
N PHE A 21 -7.30 17.13 -19.52
CA PHE A 21 -7.37 18.13 -20.58
C PHE A 21 -8.67 18.02 -21.38
N LEU A 22 -9.02 16.82 -21.85
CA LEU A 22 -10.24 16.58 -22.63
C LEU A 22 -11.50 16.92 -21.83
N VAL A 23 -11.58 16.47 -20.57
CA VAL A 23 -12.70 16.78 -19.66
C VAL A 23 -12.83 18.30 -19.47
N MET A 24 -11.72 19.00 -19.23
CA MET A 24 -11.72 20.46 -19.08
C MET A 24 -12.15 21.17 -20.37
N GLN A 25 -11.75 20.70 -21.55
CA GLN A 25 -12.21 21.26 -22.82
C GLN A 25 -13.72 21.04 -23.04
N CYS A 26 -14.24 19.87 -22.67
CA CYS A 26 -15.68 19.57 -22.72
C CYS A 26 -16.47 20.49 -21.77
N ILE A 27 -16.04 20.61 -20.51
CA ILE A 27 -16.69 21.49 -19.53
C ILE A 27 -16.63 22.95 -20.01
N ARG A 28 -15.50 23.41 -20.54
CA ARG A 28 -15.37 24.77 -21.09
C ARG A 28 -16.35 25.01 -22.24
N LYS A 29 -16.47 24.08 -23.18
CA LYS A 29 -17.43 24.19 -24.29
C LYS A 29 -18.88 24.22 -23.78
N ILE A 30 -19.21 23.38 -22.81
CA ILE A 30 -20.54 23.33 -22.18
C ILE A 30 -20.82 24.63 -21.44
N TYR A 31 -19.86 25.18 -20.69
CA TYR A 31 -20.02 26.39 -19.89
C TYR A 31 -20.50 27.59 -20.73
N PHE A 32 -19.99 27.75 -21.96
CA PHE A 32 -20.38 28.83 -22.86
C PHE A 32 -21.65 28.54 -23.69
N TYR A 33 -22.21 27.33 -23.61
CA TYR A 33 -23.39 26.94 -24.36
C TYR A 33 -24.66 27.60 -23.81
N ARG A 34 -25.50 28.14 -24.71
CA ARG A 34 -26.80 28.76 -24.37
C ARG A 34 -27.94 28.08 -25.12
N TRP A 35 -28.87 27.48 -24.38
CA TRP A 35 -30.11 26.90 -24.92
C TRP A 35 -31.23 27.95 -24.88
N HIS A 36 -31.84 28.30 -26.02
CA HIS A 36 -32.86 29.35 -26.13
C HIS A 36 -32.53 30.64 -25.35
N LYS A 37 -31.29 31.16 -25.53
CA LYS A 37 -30.76 32.35 -24.81
C LYS A 37 -30.60 32.20 -23.29
N LYS A 38 -30.92 31.05 -22.69
CA LYS A 38 -30.72 30.78 -21.26
C LYS A 38 -29.32 30.16 -21.00
N PRO A 39 -28.69 30.46 -19.85
CA PRO A 39 -27.34 30.00 -19.50
C PRO A 39 -27.32 28.54 -18.96
N LEU A 40 -28.00 27.62 -19.64
CA LEU A 40 -28.09 26.21 -19.22
C LEU A 40 -26.71 25.56 -19.07
N GLY A 41 -25.75 25.93 -19.92
CA GLY A 41 -24.38 25.43 -19.89
C GLY A 41 -23.63 25.74 -18.59
N GLN A 42 -23.85 26.93 -18.02
CA GLN A 42 -23.23 27.32 -16.74
C GLN A 42 -23.79 26.49 -15.59
N PHE A 43 -25.11 26.25 -15.56
CA PHE A 43 -25.75 25.42 -14.54
C PHE A 43 -25.18 23.99 -14.54
N VAL A 44 -25.07 23.37 -15.72
CA VAL A 44 -24.51 22.01 -15.88
C VAL A 44 -23.03 21.96 -15.51
N ALA A 45 -22.24 22.98 -15.88
CA ALA A 45 -20.83 23.03 -15.54
C ALA A 45 -20.59 23.15 -14.01
N TRP A 46 -21.46 23.87 -13.30
CA TRP A 46 -21.38 24.02 -11.85
C TRP A 46 -21.98 22.84 -11.07
N SER A 47 -22.95 22.11 -11.62
CA SER A 47 -23.61 21.00 -10.91
C SER A 47 -22.65 19.86 -10.56
N VAL A 48 -21.64 19.60 -11.40
CA VAL A 48 -20.66 18.52 -11.16
C VAL A 48 -19.77 18.80 -9.94
N PRO A 49 -19.03 19.92 -9.86
CA PRO A 49 -18.20 20.21 -8.69
C PRO A 49 -19.03 20.43 -7.42
N THR A 50 -20.21 21.05 -7.50
CA THR A 50 -21.07 21.20 -6.31
C THR A 50 -21.56 19.86 -5.79
N PHE A 51 -21.91 18.93 -6.68
CA PHE A 51 -22.25 17.57 -6.30
C PHE A 51 -21.07 16.85 -5.66
N CYS A 52 -19.88 16.91 -6.27
CA CYS A 52 -18.66 16.32 -5.69
C CYS A 52 -18.32 16.89 -4.30
N ILE A 53 -18.45 18.21 -4.11
CA ILE A 53 -18.25 18.85 -2.80
C ILE A 53 -19.31 18.36 -1.81
N SER A 54 -20.57 18.25 -2.22
CA SER A 54 -21.64 17.79 -1.35
C SER A 54 -21.45 16.34 -0.88
N LEU A 55 -20.88 15.47 -1.73
CA LEU A 55 -20.55 14.10 -1.37
C LEU A 55 -19.48 14.02 -0.27
N ILE A 56 -18.63 15.04 -0.11
CA ILE A 56 -17.62 15.10 0.94
C ILE A 56 -18.17 15.79 2.19
N LEU A 57 -18.83 16.95 2.03
CA LEU A 57 -19.27 17.77 3.16
C LEU A 57 -20.46 17.17 3.90
N LEU A 58 -21.39 16.52 3.19
CA LEU A 58 -22.61 15.98 3.80
C LEU A 58 -22.31 14.85 4.80
N PRO A 59 -21.44 13.86 4.50
CA PRO A 59 -21.02 12.88 5.49
C PRO A 59 -20.32 13.49 6.71
N ILE A 60 -19.41 14.46 6.50
CA ILE A 60 -18.71 15.16 7.59
C ILE A 60 -19.71 15.88 8.49
N ALA A 61 -20.66 16.62 7.90
CA ALA A 61 -21.69 17.34 8.65
C ALA A 61 -22.60 16.41 9.46
N LEU A 62 -22.79 15.18 9.00
CA LEU A 62 -23.53 14.13 9.69
C LEU A 62 -22.68 13.33 10.69
N GLY A 63 -21.42 13.71 10.91
CA GLY A 63 -20.50 13.01 11.83
C GLY A 63 -20.02 11.65 11.32
N SER A 64 -20.13 11.40 10.02
CA SER A 64 -19.72 10.15 9.37
C SER A 64 -18.44 10.33 8.55
N ASP A 65 -17.68 9.25 8.35
CA ASP A 65 -16.48 9.27 7.52
C ASP A 65 -16.86 9.37 6.02
N PRO A 66 -16.53 10.48 5.33
CA PRO A 66 -16.86 10.67 3.92
C PRO A 66 -16.22 9.66 2.97
N PHE A 67 -15.21 8.91 3.43
CA PHE A 67 -14.48 7.95 2.62
C PHE A 67 -14.90 6.49 2.86
N PHE A 68 -15.96 6.23 3.63
CA PHE A 68 -16.42 4.87 3.95
C PHE A 68 -16.63 3.98 2.69
N TYR A 69 -17.15 4.55 1.60
CA TYR A 69 -17.46 3.82 0.37
C TYR A 69 -16.32 3.78 -0.67
N VAL A 70 -15.21 4.49 -0.44
CA VAL A 70 -14.10 4.62 -1.40
C VAL A 70 -12.97 3.62 -1.14
N ASN A 71 -13.02 2.89 -0.02
CA ASN A 71 -12.20 1.71 0.24
C ASN A 71 -13.03 0.41 0.14
N PRO A 72 -13.59 0.04 -1.02
CA PRO A 72 -14.13 -1.28 -1.23
C PRO A 72 -12.99 -2.16 -1.72
N SER A 73 -11.94 -2.33 -0.92
CA SER A 73 -11.16 -3.53 -1.12
C SER A 73 -12.02 -4.69 -0.61
N PRO A 74 -12.41 -5.66 -1.46
CA PRO A 74 -13.15 -6.83 -1.02
C PRO A 74 -12.34 -7.69 -0.04
N TRP A 75 -11.05 -7.40 0.12
CA TRP A 75 -10.12 -8.03 1.06
C TRP A 75 -9.77 -7.15 2.28
N GLU A 76 -10.23 -5.89 2.36
CA GLU A 76 -10.08 -4.98 3.52
C GLU A 76 -11.43 -4.69 4.20
N SER A 77 -12.30 -5.69 4.34
CA SER A 77 -13.50 -5.55 5.15
C SER A 77 -13.16 -5.56 6.65
N SER A 78 -12.38 -4.58 7.11
CA SER A 78 -12.20 -4.28 8.52
C SER A 78 -12.20 -2.77 8.74
N PRO A 79 -13.20 -2.23 9.47
CA PRO A 79 -13.43 -0.81 9.57
C PRO A 79 -12.35 -0.17 10.45
N ARG A 80 -11.44 0.58 9.83
CA ARG A 80 -10.74 1.81 10.32
C ARG A 80 -10.26 1.95 11.78
N THR A 81 -10.20 0.88 12.58
CA THR A 81 -9.69 0.89 13.96
C THR A 81 -9.06 -0.46 14.37
N LEU A 82 -8.11 -1.03 13.60
CA LEU A 82 -7.44 -2.27 14.03
C LEU A 82 -5.89 -2.28 13.90
N PRO A 83 -5.18 -2.94 14.84
CA PRO A 83 -3.72 -3.14 14.86
C PRO A 83 -3.09 -3.88 13.65
N ASN A 84 -3.88 -4.20 12.62
CA ASN A 84 -3.58 -5.22 11.62
C ASN A 84 -3.07 -4.64 10.29
N TYR A 85 -2.68 -3.37 10.27
CA TYR A 85 -2.11 -2.74 9.08
C TYR A 85 -0.68 -3.27 8.87
N TRP A 86 -0.52 -4.15 7.89
CA TRP A 86 0.73 -4.80 7.50
C TRP A 86 1.94 -3.83 7.51
N ASN A 87 1.84 -2.72 6.78
CA ASN A 87 2.88 -1.71 6.69
C ASN A 87 3.23 -1.09 8.06
N LEU A 88 2.27 -0.88 8.96
CA LEU A 88 2.55 -0.36 10.30
C LEU A 88 3.31 -1.36 11.15
N ARG A 89 2.95 -2.66 11.07
CA ARG A 89 3.69 -3.75 11.74
C ARG A 89 5.14 -3.79 11.25
N ARG A 90 5.35 -3.69 9.93
CA ARG A 90 6.69 -3.60 9.32
C ARG A 90 7.49 -2.41 9.83
N VAL A 91 6.90 -1.22 9.77
CA VAL A 91 7.57 0.03 10.17
C VAL A 91 7.95 -0.01 11.64
N LYS A 92 7.06 -0.54 12.49
CA LYS A 92 7.34 -0.72 13.92
C LYS A 92 8.53 -1.65 14.13
N LEU A 93 8.52 -2.86 13.56
CA LEU A 93 9.63 -3.81 13.73
C LEU A 93 10.94 -3.28 13.14
N LEU A 94 10.91 -2.62 11.99
CA LEU A 94 12.09 -1.98 11.41
C LEU A 94 12.64 -0.87 12.33
N SER A 95 11.76 -0.05 12.93
CA SER A 95 12.15 0.97 13.89
C SER A 95 12.83 0.36 15.12
N GLU A 96 12.25 -0.71 15.68
CA GLU A 96 12.83 -1.45 16.80
C GLU A 96 14.20 -2.06 16.44
N LEU A 97 14.36 -2.68 15.27
CA LEU A 97 15.66 -3.19 14.81
C LEU A 97 16.67 -2.07 14.57
N ASN A 98 16.22 -0.87 14.20
CA ASN A 98 17.09 0.29 14.04
C ASN A 98 17.57 0.86 15.38
N THR A 99 16.92 0.59 16.51
CA THR A 99 17.43 0.99 17.84
C THR A 99 18.40 -0.03 18.42
N ILE A 100 18.31 -1.30 18.03
CA ILE A 100 19.24 -2.34 18.47
C ILE A 100 20.61 -2.14 17.82
N GLU A 101 21.68 -2.36 18.59
CA GLU A 101 23.04 -2.29 18.09
C GLU A 101 23.42 -3.49 17.21
N GLY A 102 24.23 -3.18 16.20
CA GLY A 102 24.73 -4.12 15.20
C GLY A 102 23.90 -4.14 13.92
N LYS A 103 24.21 -5.12 13.06
CA LYS A 103 23.48 -5.39 11.83
C LYS A 103 22.55 -6.58 12.03
N HIS A 104 21.45 -6.61 11.29
CA HIS A 104 20.40 -7.62 11.42
C HIS A 104 20.09 -8.28 10.08
N LEU A 105 19.88 -9.59 10.11
CA LEU A 105 19.30 -10.38 9.03
C LEU A 105 17.98 -10.97 9.54
N VAL A 106 16.87 -10.65 8.90
CA VAL A 106 15.53 -11.16 9.24
C VAL A 106 15.09 -12.12 8.15
N ILE A 107 14.96 -13.39 8.50
CA ILE A 107 14.39 -14.42 7.64
C ILE A 107 12.87 -14.43 7.83
N VAL A 108 12.12 -14.19 6.76
CA VAL A 108 10.67 -14.03 6.77
C VAL A 108 10.00 -15.31 6.26
N ARG A 109 9.23 -15.97 7.11
CA ARG A 109 8.39 -17.11 6.76
C ARG A 109 6.92 -16.67 6.73
N TYR A 110 6.33 -16.76 5.55
CA TYR A 110 4.90 -16.56 5.35
C TYR A 110 4.11 -17.81 5.72
N LEU A 111 3.10 -17.67 6.57
CA LEU A 111 2.16 -18.76 6.90
C LEU A 111 1.08 -18.90 5.82
N SER A 112 0.28 -19.97 5.94
CA SER A 112 -0.75 -20.31 4.96
C SER A 112 -1.84 -19.23 4.86
N GLY A 113 -2.11 -18.77 3.64
CA GLY A 113 -3.05 -17.69 3.35
C GLY A 113 -2.45 -16.29 3.35
N HIS A 114 -1.12 -16.19 3.21
CA HIS A 114 -0.41 -14.93 3.02
C HIS A 114 -0.98 -14.11 1.85
N ASN A 115 -1.22 -12.82 2.09
CA ASN A 115 -1.59 -11.87 1.06
C ASN A 115 -0.32 -11.38 0.35
N ILE A 116 -0.22 -11.62 -0.96
CA ILE A 116 0.93 -11.19 -1.78
C ILE A 116 1.18 -9.67 -1.76
N GLU A 117 0.19 -8.87 -1.41
CA GLU A 117 0.33 -7.42 -1.24
C GLU A 117 1.03 -7.05 0.09
N HIS A 118 1.11 -7.99 1.04
CA HIS A 118 1.71 -7.81 2.37
C HIS A 118 3.20 -8.24 2.43
N GLU A 119 3.98 -7.89 1.41
CA GLU A 119 5.36 -8.35 1.25
C GLU A 119 6.33 -7.64 2.21
N TRP A 120 7.01 -8.36 3.11
CA TRP A 120 8.01 -7.82 4.03
C TRP A 120 9.37 -7.56 3.42
N VAL A 121 9.75 -8.33 2.39
CA VAL A 121 11.10 -8.37 1.85
C VAL A 121 11.37 -7.17 0.95
N TYR A 122 11.70 -6.05 1.59
CA TYR A 122 12.16 -4.82 0.97
C TYR A 122 13.48 -4.38 1.59
N ASN A 123 14.54 -4.41 0.79
CA ASN A 123 15.91 -4.05 1.20
C ASN A 123 16.33 -2.70 0.63
N GLU A 124 17.30 -2.06 1.30
CA GLU A 124 18.02 -0.92 0.74
C GLU A 124 18.83 -1.35 -0.50
N ALA A 125 19.13 -0.38 -1.37
CA ALA A 125 19.90 -0.64 -2.59
C ALA A 125 21.30 -1.18 -2.30
N ASP A 126 21.96 -0.68 -1.25
CA ASP A 126 23.25 -1.20 -0.77
C ASP A 126 23.03 -2.24 0.34
N ILE A 127 22.62 -3.44 -0.06
CA ILE A 127 22.25 -4.53 0.85
C ILE A 127 23.39 -4.96 1.79
N ASN A 128 24.65 -4.81 1.35
CA ASN A 128 25.82 -5.24 2.13
C ASN A 128 26.05 -4.31 3.32
N ASN A 129 25.79 -3.02 3.16
CA ASN A 129 25.97 -2.02 4.21
C ASN A 129 24.67 -1.68 4.96
N ALA A 130 23.50 -2.05 4.44
CA ALA A 130 22.21 -1.84 5.09
C ALA A 130 22.21 -2.34 6.54
N LYS A 131 21.59 -1.61 7.47
CA LYS A 131 21.54 -2.04 8.88
C LYS A 131 20.67 -3.29 9.06
N VAL A 132 19.53 -3.34 8.36
CA VAL A 132 18.58 -4.46 8.40
C VAL A 132 18.41 -5.04 7.00
N VAL A 133 18.63 -6.34 6.86
CA VAL A 133 18.38 -7.09 5.63
C VAL A 133 17.24 -8.07 5.88
N TRP A 134 16.27 -8.08 4.99
CA TRP A 134 15.12 -8.99 4.97
C TRP A 134 15.34 -10.02 3.89
N ALA A 135 15.02 -11.28 4.18
CA ALA A 135 15.12 -12.37 3.22
C ALA A 135 13.96 -13.32 3.38
N ARG A 136 13.37 -13.78 2.27
CA ARG A 136 12.32 -14.79 2.33
C ARG A 136 12.91 -16.12 2.78
N ASN A 137 12.20 -16.82 3.65
CA ASN A 137 12.58 -18.16 4.10
C ASN A 137 12.66 -19.13 2.91
N MET A 138 13.78 -19.82 2.79
CA MET A 138 14.04 -20.85 1.78
C MET A 138 14.28 -22.22 2.44
N ALA A 139 14.76 -23.18 1.65
CA ALA A 139 15.32 -24.43 2.17
C ALA A 139 16.46 -24.14 3.16
N ILE A 140 16.68 -25.07 4.10
CA ILE A 140 17.57 -24.87 5.24
C ILE A 140 19.00 -24.58 4.77
N GLU A 141 19.47 -25.28 3.74
CA GLU A 141 20.82 -25.12 3.18
C GLU A 141 21.01 -23.73 2.58
N SER A 142 19.99 -23.21 1.88
CA SER A 142 20.02 -21.88 1.26
C SER A 142 20.01 -20.77 2.32
N ASN A 143 19.19 -20.93 3.36
CA ASN A 143 19.20 -20.00 4.50
C ASN A 143 20.56 -20.03 5.21
N CYS A 144 21.16 -21.21 5.39
CA CYS A 144 22.47 -21.33 6.01
C CYS A 144 23.58 -20.70 5.18
N GLN A 145 23.54 -20.81 3.86
CA GLN A 145 24.47 -20.08 2.99
C GLN A 145 24.31 -18.56 3.13
N LEU A 146 23.08 -18.07 3.22
CA LEU A 146 22.81 -16.64 3.43
C LEU A 146 23.31 -16.15 4.79
N MET A 147 23.10 -16.92 5.85
CA MET A 147 23.62 -16.63 7.19
C MET A 147 25.14 -16.62 7.22
N LYS A 148 25.80 -17.50 6.45
CA LYS A 148 27.27 -17.50 6.30
C LYS A 148 27.77 -16.30 5.50
N TYR A 149 27.04 -15.86 4.47
CA TYR A 149 27.37 -14.66 3.70
C TYR A 149 27.28 -13.40 4.58
N PHE A 150 26.21 -13.30 5.38
CA PHE A 150 25.97 -12.22 6.33
C PHE A 150 26.42 -12.58 7.76
N TYR A 151 27.64 -13.10 7.89
CA TYR A 151 28.18 -13.59 9.16
C TYR A 151 28.30 -12.53 10.26
N ASP A 152 28.34 -11.24 9.89
CA ASP A 152 28.45 -10.10 10.81
C ASP A 152 27.09 -9.62 11.36
N ARG A 153 26.00 -10.34 11.06
CA ARG A 153 24.63 -9.94 11.41
C ARG A 153 24.01 -10.86 12.46
N LYS A 154 23.23 -10.27 13.38
CA LYS A 154 22.31 -11.04 14.25
C LYS A 154 21.15 -11.55 13.40
N VAL A 155 20.88 -12.84 13.44
CA VAL A 155 19.86 -13.49 12.61
C VAL A 155 18.56 -13.69 13.39
N TRP A 156 17.45 -13.35 12.76
CA TRP A 156 16.10 -13.43 13.30
C TRP A 156 15.18 -14.23 12.38
N MET A 157 14.17 -14.86 12.95
CA MET A 157 13.03 -15.41 12.23
C MET A 157 11.81 -14.52 12.49
N LEU A 158 11.11 -14.20 11.41
CA LEU A 158 9.81 -13.56 11.44
C LEU A 158 8.79 -14.50 10.80
N GLU A 159 7.83 -14.99 11.58
CA GLU A 159 6.67 -15.72 11.07
C GLU A 159 5.51 -14.75 10.87
N VAL A 160 5.00 -14.68 9.65
CA VAL A 160 3.96 -13.71 9.27
C VAL A 160 2.62 -14.42 9.15
N ASP A 161 1.68 -14.00 9.98
CA ASP A 161 0.29 -14.45 9.93
C ASP A 161 -0.64 -13.31 9.49
N ASP A 162 -0.98 -13.28 8.20
CA ASP A 162 -1.92 -12.27 7.68
C ASP A 162 -3.36 -12.50 8.11
N LYS A 163 -3.72 -13.71 8.60
CA LYS A 163 -5.10 -13.99 9.03
C LYS A 163 -5.38 -13.40 10.40
N THR A 164 -4.42 -13.53 11.31
CA THR A 164 -4.55 -13.03 12.69
C THR A 164 -3.97 -11.63 12.85
N GLY A 165 -2.97 -11.28 12.05
CA GLY A 165 -2.17 -10.07 12.24
C GLY A 165 -1.11 -10.21 13.34
N GLU A 166 -0.95 -11.40 13.92
CA GLU A 166 -0.02 -11.67 15.02
C GLU A 166 1.27 -12.31 14.50
N ASP A 167 2.29 -11.48 14.27
CA ASP A 167 3.60 -11.98 13.82
C ASP A 167 4.43 -12.51 14.99
N GLN A 168 5.18 -13.59 14.76
CA GLN A 168 6.15 -14.10 15.73
C GLN A 168 7.56 -13.69 15.33
N PHE A 169 8.29 -13.04 16.24
CA PHE A 169 9.65 -12.58 16.00
C PHE A 169 10.61 -13.09 17.07
N TYR A 170 11.63 -13.85 16.66
CA TYR A 170 12.57 -14.48 17.60
C TYR A 170 13.96 -14.69 16.99
N PRO A 171 15.02 -14.77 17.80
CA PRO A 171 16.38 -15.00 17.30
C PRO A 171 16.50 -16.40 16.70
N LEU A 172 17.16 -16.50 15.54
CA LEU A 172 17.44 -17.79 14.89
C LEU A 172 18.88 -18.22 15.23
N PRO A 173 19.09 -19.44 15.76
CA PRO A 173 20.43 -19.92 16.07
C PRO A 173 21.27 -20.10 14.79
N PRO A 174 22.60 -20.00 14.88
CA PRO A 174 23.48 -20.25 13.74
C PRO A 174 23.31 -21.68 13.22
N CYS A 175 23.43 -21.84 11.91
CA CYS A 175 23.46 -23.16 11.30
C CYS A 175 24.65 -23.97 11.81
N ARG A 176 24.38 -25.19 12.27
CA ARG A 176 25.42 -26.18 12.59
C ARG A 176 25.89 -26.89 11.33
#